data_AF-A0A803QXK7-F1
#
_entry.id   AF-A0A803QXK7-F1
#
_cell.length_a   1.000
_cell.length_b   1.000
_cell.length_c   1.000
_cell.angle_alpha   90.00
_cell.angle_beta   90.00
_cell.angle_gamma   90.00
#
_symmetry.space_group_name_H-M   'P 1'
#
loop_
_entity.id
_entity.type
_entity.pdbx_description
1 polymer ?
#
loop_
_entity_poly.entity_id
_entity_poly.type
_entity_poly.pdbx_seq_one_letter_code
_entity_poly.pdbx_strand_id
1 'polypeptide(L)'
;MMSNERISCSLADAASGPSYMSYLESASKASPSLHVVYINTSLETKAFAHELVPTITCTSSNVVQTILQAFTQVPDLQVWYGPDSYMGANIAELFLQMTKMTDEEIAEIHPQHNRDSIKSLLPRLHYYQDGTCIVHHLFGHEVVEKINEMYSDAFLTAHFEVPGEMFSLTMEAKKRGMGVVGSTQNILDFIKQRVQEALDRNVSDHLQFVLGTESGMVTSIVAAVRSLLNSSQNGAKVKVEIVFPVSSDSMTSTSSNSSSDPESIKAGEVILPVIPGVASGEGCSIHGGCASCPYMKMNSLSSLFKVCNHLPDESNILASYEAERFKCQTPNGKEIADVGCEPILHMRQFQASKKLPEKLINHILQSQGSGR
;
A
#
# COMPACT_ATOMS: atom_id res chain seq x y z
N MET A 1 11.25 -7.19 -17.45
CA MET A 1 11.37 -7.44 -15.99
C MET A 1 12.63 -8.25 -15.73
N MET A 2 13.12 -8.36 -14.48
CA MET A 2 14.35 -9.12 -14.18
C MET A 2 14.05 -10.57 -13.75
N SER A 3 12.92 -11.12 -14.18
CA SER A 3 12.58 -12.53 -14.02
C SER A 3 12.19 -13.09 -15.38
N ASN A 4 12.54 -14.34 -15.63
CA ASN A 4 12.07 -15.14 -16.77
C ASN A 4 10.72 -15.82 -16.47
N GLU A 5 10.22 -15.71 -15.25
CA GLU A 5 8.88 -16.10 -14.82
C GLU A 5 7.97 -14.86 -14.74
N ARG A 6 6.66 -15.08 -14.90
CA ARG A 6 5.66 -14.02 -14.84
C ARG A 6 5.55 -13.44 -13.42
N ILE A 7 5.97 -12.20 -13.24
CA ILE A 7 5.73 -11.42 -12.02
C ILE A 7 4.31 -10.82 -12.10
N SER A 8 3.47 -11.09 -11.09
CA SER A 8 2.12 -10.51 -10.97
C SER A 8 1.92 -9.84 -9.59
N CYS A 9 0.67 -9.50 -9.27
CA CYS A 9 0.22 -9.00 -7.98
C CYS A 9 -1.14 -9.63 -7.67
N SER A 10 -1.34 -10.17 -6.45
CA SER A 10 -2.59 -10.84 -6.07
C SER A 10 -3.83 -9.94 -6.25
N LEU A 11 -3.68 -8.64 -6.01
CA LEU A 11 -4.73 -7.64 -6.23
C LEU A 11 -5.04 -7.44 -7.71
N ALA A 12 -4.02 -7.45 -8.58
CA ALA A 12 -4.21 -7.34 -10.01
C ALA A 12 -4.92 -8.58 -10.56
N ASP A 13 -4.60 -9.76 -10.03
CA ASP A 13 -5.26 -11.02 -10.39
C ASP A 13 -6.73 -10.98 -9.93
N ALA A 14 -7.03 -10.54 -8.70
CA ALA A 14 -8.40 -10.38 -8.20
C ALA A 14 -9.23 -9.42 -9.08
N ALA A 15 -8.65 -8.29 -9.48
CA ALA A 15 -9.31 -7.31 -10.34
C ALA A 15 -9.49 -7.78 -11.80
N SER A 16 -8.85 -8.89 -12.20
CA SER A 16 -9.07 -9.51 -13.52
C SER A 16 -10.20 -10.54 -13.51
N GLY A 17 -10.71 -10.90 -12.33
CA GLY A 17 -11.75 -11.91 -12.15
C GLY A 17 -13.15 -11.45 -12.58
N PRO A 18 -14.05 -12.39 -12.95
CA PRO A 18 -15.44 -12.08 -13.32
C PRO A 18 -16.23 -11.33 -12.24
N SER A 19 -15.99 -11.63 -10.96
CA SER A 19 -16.70 -10.95 -9.85
C SER A 19 -16.39 -9.46 -9.78
N TYR A 20 -15.17 -9.04 -10.12
CA TYR A 20 -14.82 -7.63 -10.20
C TYR A 20 -15.54 -6.93 -11.36
N MET A 21 -15.72 -7.60 -12.49
CA MET A 21 -16.51 -7.06 -13.59
C MET A 21 -17.99 -6.90 -13.23
N SER A 22 -18.60 -7.88 -12.56
CA SER A 22 -19.99 -7.75 -12.07
C SER A 22 -20.16 -6.62 -11.03
N TYR A 23 -19.12 -6.37 -10.22
CA TYR A 23 -19.05 -5.21 -9.33
C TYR A 23 -19.07 -3.89 -10.12
N LEU A 24 -18.27 -3.77 -11.19
CA LEU A 24 -18.25 -2.58 -12.06
C LEU A 24 -19.54 -2.41 -12.88
N GLU A 25 -20.18 -3.50 -13.31
CA GLU A 25 -21.50 -3.45 -13.96
C GLU A 25 -22.61 -2.94 -13.02
N SER A 26 -22.46 -3.18 -11.73
CA SER A 26 -23.36 -2.61 -10.71
C SER A 26 -23.10 -1.12 -10.54
N ALA A 27 -21.82 -0.73 -10.55
CA ALA A 27 -21.40 0.67 -10.50
C ALA A 27 -21.87 1.49 -11.71
N SER A 28 -21.87 0.93 -12.93
CA SER A 28 -22.32 1.64 -14.13
C SER A 28 -23.82 1.98 -14.11
N LYS A 29 -24.62 1.21 -13.36
CA LYS A 29 -26.06 1.46 -13.17
C LYS A 29 -26.32 2.54 -12.10
N ALA A 30 -25.37 2.81 -11.22
CA ALA A 30 -25.49 3.73 -10.10
C ALA A 30 -24.98 5.15 -10.44
N SER A 31 -25.46 5.72 -11.55
CA SER A 31 -25.05 7.05 -12.01
C SER A 31 -25.52 8.16 -11.04
N PRO A 32 -24.70 9.18 -10.72
CA PRO A 32 -23.35 9.41 -11.23
C PRO A 32 -22.37 8.55 -10.45
N SER A 33 -21.58 7.73 -11.14
CA SER A 33 -20.61 6.84 -10.52
C SER A 33 -19.18 7.17 -10.92
N LEU A 34 -18.27 7.01 -9.97
CA LEU A 34 -16.84 7.09 -10.17
C LEU A 34 -16.21 5.82 -9.62
N HIS A 35 -15.45 5.15 -10.47
CA HIS A 35 -14.61 4.06 -10.04
C HIS A 35 -13.22 4.58 -9.64
N VAL A 36 -12.81 4.31 -8.41
CA VAL A 36 -11.48 4.65 -7.87
C VAL A 36 -10.67 3.37 -7.77
N VAL A 37 -9.75 3.17 -8.72
CA VAL A 37 -8.98 1.93 -8.84
C VAL A 37 -7.59 2.09 -8.22
N TYR A 38 -7.16 1.12 -7.41
CA TYR A 38 -5.81 1.12 -6.87
C TYR A 38 -4.76 0.85 -7.96
N ILE A 39 -3.58 1.46 -7.84
CA ILE A 39 -2.51 1.41 -8.84
C ILE A 39 -2.06 -0.02 -9.14
N ASN A 40 -2.09 -0.91 -8.14
CA ASN A 40 -1.74 -2.32 -8.21
C ASN A 40 -2.82 -3.15 -8.92
N THR A 41 -3.10 -2.79 -10.16
CA THR A 41 -4.02 -3.44 -11.09
C THR A 41 -3.43 -3.40 -12.50
N SER A 42 -3.82 -4.34 -13.36
CA SER A 42 -3.31 -4.38 -14.74
C SER A 42 -3.80 -3.18 -15.56
N LEU A 43 -3.08 -2.85 -16.64
CA LEU A 43 -3.51 -1.81 -17.59
C LEU A 43 -4.80 -2.22 -18.33
N GLU A 44 -4.95 -3.51 -18.63
CA GLU A 44 -6.16 -4.10 -19.23
C GLU A 44 -7.39 -3.90 -18.33
N THR A 45 -7.27 -4.19 -17.02
CA THR A 45 -8.33 -3.94 -16.04
C THR A 45 -8.70 -2.46 -15.99
N LYS A 46 -7.71 -1.55 -15.98
CA LYS A 46 -7.97 -0.10 -15.99
C LYS A 46 -8.71 0.34 -17.25
N ALA A 47 -8.34 -0.20 -18.41
CA ALA A 47 -8.99 0.11 -19.67
C ALA A 47 -10.45 -0.36 -19.68
N PHE A 48 -10.70 -1.63 -19.33
CA PHE A 48 -12.05 -2.20 -19.31
C PHE A 48 -12.94 -1.50 -18.29
N ALA A 49 -12.39 -1.20 -17.11
CA ALA A 49 -13.12 -0.45 -16.10
C ALA A 49 -13.48 0.96 -16.58
N HIS A 50 -12.55 1.69 -17.21
CA HIS A 50 -12.79 3.06 -17.69
C HIS A 50 -13.84 3.15 -18.80
N GLU A 51 -13.98 2.09 -19.62
CA GLU A 51 -15.06 2.01 -20.62
C GLU A 51 -16.44 1.78 -19.99
N LEU A 52 -16.49 1.09 -18.85
CA LEU A 52 -17.75 0.76 -18.16
C LEU A 52 -18.20 1.89 -17.22
N VAL A 53 -17.25 2.45 -16.47
CA VAL A 53 -17.47 3.48 -15.44
C VAL A 53 -16.31 4.47 -15.50
N PRO A 54 -16.56 5.78 -15.50
CA PRO A 54 -15.51 6.77 -15.40
C PRO A 54 -14.56 6.43 -14.25
N THR A 55 -13.28 6.20 -14.58
CA THR A 55 -12.32 5.60 -13.66
C THR A 55 -11.13 6.53 -13.42
N ILE A 56 -10.71 6.68 -12.16
CA ILE A 56 -9.46 7.34 -11.75
C ILE A 56 -8.58 6.36 -10.98
N THR A 57 -7.27 6.36 -11.25
CA THR A 57 -6.31 5.57 -10.45
C THR A 57 -5.94 6.28 -9.15
N CYS A 58 -5.65 5.52 -8.10
CA CYS A 58 -5.14 6.02 -6.83
C CYS A 58 -3.99 5.15 -6.30
N THR A 59 -3.31 5.66 -5.28
CA THR A 59 -2.28 4.99 -4.47
C THR A 59 -2.69 5.09 -3.01
N SER A 60 -2.03 4.34 -2.12
CA SER A 60 -2.33 4.40 -0.68
C SER A 60 -2.09 5.78 -0.08
N SER A 61 -1.25 6.62 -0.71
CA SER A 61 -0.96 7.98 -0.24
C SER A 61 -2.01 9.03 -0.62
N ASN A 62 -2.82 8.79 -1.66
CA ASN A 62 -3.76 9.79 -2.18
C ASN A 62 -5.21 9.30 -2.25
N VAL A 63 -5.52 8.05 -1.91
CA VAL A 63 -6.88 7.49 -2.02
C VAL A 63 -7.91 8.28 -1.22
N VAL A 64 -7.60 8.63 0.04
CA VAL A 64 -8.49 9.42 0.91
C VAL A 64 -8.81 10.77 0.27
N GLN A 65 -7.79 11.51 -0.16
CA GLN A 65 -7.93 12.81 -0.80
C GLN A 65 -8.69 12.71 -2.13
N THR A 66 -8.45 11.66 -2.91
CA THR A 66 -9.13 11.43 -4.19
C THR A 66 -10.63 11.26 -3.97
N ILE A 67 -11.03 10.46 -2.98
CA ILE A 67 -12.43 10.17 -2.69
C ILE A 67 -13.15 11.40 -2.12
N LEU A 68 -12.56 12.09 -1.13
CA LEU A 68 -13.13 13.31 -0.55
C LEU A 68 -13.28 14.41 -1.61
N GLN A 69 -12.24 14.67 -2.39
CA GLN A 69 -12.31 15.67 -3.45
C GLN A 69 -13.37 15.31 -4.51
N ALA A 70 -13.54 14.02 -4.83
CA ALA A 70 -14.58 13.56 -5.75
C ALA A 70 -15.99 13.86 -5.24
N PHE A 71 -16.27 13.55 -3.97
CA PHE A 71 -17.55 13.86 -3.34
C PHE A 71 -17.81 15.37 -3.24
N THR A 72 -16.76 16.19 -3.21
CA THR A 72 -16.90 17.64 -3.22
C THR A 72 -17.20 18.20 -4.62
N GLN A 73 -16.57 17.65 -5.66
CA GLN A 73 -16.70 18.18 -7.03
C GLN A 73 -17.92 17.65 -7.79
N VAL A 74 -18.44 16.47 -7.41
CA VAL A 74 -19.58 15.85 -8.06
C VAL A 74 -20.71 15.61 -7.05
N PRO A 75 -21.82 16.37 -7.13
CA PRO A 75 -23.00 16.14 -6.30
C PRO A 75 -23.57 14.74 -6.51
N ASP A 76 -24.13 14.15 -5.44
CA ASP A 76 -24.81 12.84 -5.46
C ASP A 76 -23.98 11.65 -5.99
N LEU A 77 -22.66 11.83 -6.14
CA LEU A 77 -21.73 10.81 -6.61
C LEU A 77 -21.81 9.50 -5.81
N GLN A 78 -21.73 8.38 -6.50
CA GLN A 78 -21.47 7.05 -5.96
C GLN A 78 -20.00 6.69 -6.24
N VAL A 79 -19.21 6.45 -5.19
CA VAL A 79 -17.81 6.06 -5.33
C VAL A 79 -17.70 4.56 -5.17
N TRP A 80 -17.01 3.92 -6.11
CA TRP A 80 -16.77 2.48 -6.13
C TRP A 80 -15.26 2.26 -6.08
N TYR A 81 -14.74 1.74 -4.97
CA TYR A 81 -13.32 1.54 -4.75
C TYR A 81 -12.91 0.07 -4.87
N GLY A 82 -11.75 -0.20 -5.45
CA GLY A 82 -11.17 -1.55 -5.48
C GLY A 82 -9.76 -1.61 -6.06
N PRO A 83 -9.15 -2.81 -6.10
CA PRO A 83 -9.72 -4.09 -5.70
C PRO A 83 -9.42 -4.48 -4.23
N ASP A 84 -8.66 -3.69 -3.48
CA ASP A 84 -8.23 -4.10 -2.13
C ASP A 84 -9.36 -3.92 -1.10
N SER A 85 -9.94 -5.02 -0.63
CA SER A 85 -11.05 -5.04 0.31
C SER A 85 -10.70 -4.52 1.70
N TYR A 86 -9.48 -4.76 2.18
CA TYR A 86 -9.05 -4.21 3.47
C TYR A 86 -8.87 -2.71 3.40
N MET A 87 -8.20 -2.21 2.36
CA MET A 87 -8.07 -0.77 2.15
C MET A 87 -9.45 -0.11 2.00
N GLY A 88 -10.40 -0.76 1.30
CA GLY A 88 -11.76 -0.27 1.15
C GLY A 88 -12.49 -0.15 2.49
N ALA A 89 -12.46 -1.22 3.29
CA ALA A 89 -13.04 -1.24 4.63
C ALA A 89 -12.39 -0.21 5.55
N ASN A 90 -11.06 -0.07 5.50
CA ASN A 90 -10.29 0.87 6.32
C ASN A 90 -10.59 2.33 5.94
N ILE A 91 -10.84 2.63 4.65
CA ILE A 91 -11.31 3.97 4.23
C ILE A 91 -12.70 4.24 4.80
N ALA A 92 -13.61 3.27 4.73
CA ALA A 92 -14.95 3.41 5.28
C ALA A 92 -14.92 3.62 6.81
N GLU A 93 -14.10 2.86 7.53
CA GLU A 93 -13.91 3.04 8.97
C GLU A 93 -13.26 4.39 9.29
N LEU A 94 -12.26 4.83 8.52
CA LEU A 94 -11.66 6.15 8.68
C LEU A 94 -12.73 7.25 8.58
N PHE A 95 -13.59 7.18 7.56
CA PHE A 95 -14.67 8.15 7.36
C PHE A 95 -15.72 8.04 8.47
N LEU A 96 -16.02 6.84 8.96
CA LEU A 96 -16.89 6.66 10.13
C LEU A 96 -16.30 7.33 11.37
N GLN A 97 -14.99 7.21 11.61
CA GLN A 97 -14.32 7.89 12.72
C GLN A 97 -14.32 9.42 12.53
N MET A 98 -14.17 9.91 11.29
CA MET A 98 -14.31 11.35 11.00
C MET A 98 -15.69 11.89 11.39
N THR A 99 -16.76 11.09 11.39
CA THR A 99 -18.07 11.54 11.89
C THR A 99 -18.09 11.85 13.40
N LYS A 100 -17.07 11.42 14.14
CA LYS A 100 -16.90 11.64 15.58
C LYS A 100 -15.91 12.78 15.89
N MET A 101 -15.23 13.31 14.87
CA MET A 101 -14.26 14.42 14.98
C MET A 101 -14.97 15.78 14.97
N THR A 102 -14.25 16.83 15.38
CA THR A 102 -14.73 18.21 15.21
C THR A 102 -14.62 18.65 13.75
N ASP A 103 -15.36 19.68 13.36
CA ASP A 103 -15.33 20.14 11.96
C ASP A 103 -13.98 20.77 11.61
N GLU A 104 -13.27 21.34 12.59
CA GLU A 104 -11.91 21.86 12.45
C GLU A 104 -10.91 20.74 12.15
N GLU A 105 -10.97 19.63 12.89
CA GLU A 105 -10.11 18.47 12.65
C GLU A 105 -10.40 17.82 11.28
N ILE A 106 -11.66 17.81 10.85
CA ILE A 106 -12.05 17.33 9.51
C ILE A 106 -11.50 18.28 8.43
N ALA A 107 -11.56 19.59 8.64
CA ALA A 107 -11.06 20.59 7.71
C ALA A 107 -9.53 20.51 7.50
N GLU A 108 -8.77 20.07 8.52
CA GLU A 108 -7.34 19.76 8.38
C GLU A 108 -7.10 18.58 7.43
N ILE A 109 -8.02 17.61 7.37
CA ILE A 109 -7.95 16.49 6.43
C ILE A 109 -8.39 16.95 5.04
N HIS A 110 -9.54 17.61 4.94
CA HIS A 110 -10.04 18.16 3.69
C HIS A 110 -10.93 19.39 3.95
N PRO A 111 -10.55 20.60 3.47
CA PRO A 111 -11.15 21.86 3.90
C PRO A 111 -12.61 22.05 3.47
N GLN A 112 -13.09 21.26 2.50
CA GLN A 112 -14.46 21.33 2.00
C GLN A 112 -15.40 20.29 2.63
N HIS A 113 -14.92 19.55 3.63
CA HIS A 113 -15.73 18.57 4.36
C HIS A 113 -15.92 18.98 5.81
N ASN A 114 -17.07 18.57 6.34
CA ASN A 114 -17.46 18.65 7.74
C ASN A 114 -18.19 17.35 8.13
N ARG A 115 -18.56 17.21 9.40
CA ARG A 115 -19.18 16.00 9.94
C ARG A 115 -20.42 15.55 9.18
N ASP A 116 -21.29 16.49 8.78
CA ASP A 116 -22.54 16.18 8.08
C ASP A 116 -22.29 15.73 6.64
N SER A 117 -21.33 16.35 5.95
CA SER A 117 -20.91 15.92 4.61
C SER A 117 -20.32 14.51 4.63
N ILE A 118 -19.54 14.15 5.67
CA ILE A 118 -18.98 12.81 5.82
C ILE A 118 -20.08 11.78 6.10
N LYS A 119 -21.05 12.10 6.96
CA LYS A 119 -22.21 11.23 7.20
C LYS A 119 -23.03 11.00 5.92
N SER A 120 -23.18 12.03 5.09
CA SER A 120 -23.92 11.95 3.84
C SER A 120 -23.21 11.13 2.75
N LEU A 121 -21.87 11.12 2.71
CA LEU A 121 -21.12 10.36 1.72
C LEU A 121 -20.93 8.88 2.07
N LEU A 122 -20.96 8.50 3.36
CA LEU A 122 -20.70 7.13 3.81
C LEU A 122 -21.58 6.07 3.11
N PRO A 123 -22.92 6.26 2.98
CA PRO A 123 -23.77 5.30 2.26
C PRO A 123 -23.49 5.21 0.75
N ARG A 124 -22.74 6.16 0.19
CA ARG A 124 -22.40 6.26 -1.23
C ARG A 124 -20.96 5.81 -1.54
N LEU A 125 -20.23 5.36 -0.51
CA LEU A 125 -18.92 4.75 -0.65
C LEU A 125 -19.07 3.23 -0.68
N HIS A 126 -18.91 2.65 -1.87
CA HIS A 126 -18.90 1.22 -2.11
C HIS A 126 -17.48 0.74 -2.30
N TYR A 127 -17.15 -0.46 -1.84
CA TYR A 127 -15.85 -1.08 -2.11
C TYR A 127 -15.98 -2.57 -2.38
N TYR A 128 -15.07 -3.08 -3.21
CA TYR A 128 -15.01 -4.48 -3.60
C TYR A 128 -14.61 -5.38 -2.41
N GLN A 129 -15.26 -6.53 -2.26
CA GLN A 129 -15.14 -7.40 -1.07
C GLN A 129 -14.24 -8.63 -1.27
N ASP A 130 -13.87 -8.94 -2.51
CA ASP A 130 -13.19 -10.21 -2.84
C ASP A 130 -11.75 -10.00 -3.37
N GLY A 131 -11.03 -9.02 -2.83
CA GLY A 131 -9.64 -8.76 -3.24
C GLY A 131 -8.74 -8.46 -2.06
N THR A 132 -7.72 -9.27 -1.83
CA THR A 132 -6.79 -9.06 -0.71
C THR A 132 -5.33 -9.13 -1.17
N CYS A 133 -4.50 -8.31 -0.51
CA CYS A 133 -3.06 -8.39 -0.63
C CYS A 133 -2.56 -9.55 0.23
N ILE A 134 -1.92 -10.56 -0.37
CA ILE A 134 -1.41 -11.73 0.35
C ILE A 134 -0.43 -11.37 1.48
N VAL A 135 0.33 -10.29 1.29
CA VAL A 135 1.32 -9.82 2.26
C VAL A 135 0.66 -9.27 3.51
N HIS A 136 -0.37 -8.42 3.34
CA HIS A 136 -0.99 -7.74 4.46
C HIS A 136 -2.02 -8.62 5.18
N HIS A 137 -2.56 -9.66 4.53
CA HIS A 137 -3.44 -10.63 5.19
C HIS A 137 -2.81 -11.32 6.42
N LEU A 138 -1.48 -11.38 6.49
CA LEU A 138 -0.73 -12.00 7.60
C LEU A 138 -0.83 -11.22 8.92
N PHE A 139 -1.26 -9.95 8.92
CA PHE A 139 -1.42 -9.12 10.13
C PHE A 139 -2.80 -9.30 10.79
N GLY A 140 -3.33 -10.52 10.77
CA GLY A 140 -4.65 -10.86 11.31
C GLY A 140 -4.72 -10.81 12.84
N HIS A 141 -5.86 -11.26 13.36
CA HIS A 141 -6.24 -11.14 14.77
C HIS A 141 -5.16 -11.56 15.78
N GLU A 142 -4.53 -12.74 15.59
CA GLU A 142 -3.51 -13.26 16.52
C GLU A 142 -2.28 -12.36 16.67
N VAL A 143 -1.88 -11.67 15.59
CA VAL A 143 -0.76 -10.73 15.61
C VAL A 143 -1.14 -9.49 16.42
N VAL A 144 -2.37 -9.00 16.23
CA VAL A 144 -2.89 -7.82 16.92
C VAL A 144 -3.03 -8.06 18.42
N GLU A 145 -3.52 -9.23 18.84
CA GLU A 145 -3.59 -9.60 20.26
C GLU A 145 -2.22 -9.59 20.92
N LYS A 146 -1.21 -10.23 20.29
CA LYS A 146 0.16 -10.22 20.81
C LYS A 146 0.78 -8.83 20.89
N ILE A 147 0.52 -7.97 19.90
CA ILE A 147 0.97 -6.57 19.94
C ILE A 147 0.32 -5.85 21.12
N ASN A 148 -0.96 -6.05 21.36
CA ASN A 148 -1.67 -5.41 22.46
C ASN A 148 -1.17 -5.91 23.84
N GLU A 149 -0.82 -7.19 23.96
CA GLU A 149 -0.29 -7.77 25.20
C GLU A 149 1.18 -7.37 25.47
N MET A 150 2.02 -7.32 24.44
CA MET A 150 3.47 -7.19 24.59
C MET A 150 4.02 -5.80 24.26
N TYR A 151 3.30 -4.99 23.50
CA TYR A 151 3.77 -3.73 22.92
C TYR A 151 2.73 -2.59 23.04
N SER A 152 1.93 -2.57 24.12
CA SER A 152 0.87 -1.56 24.36
C SER A 152 1.38 -0.11 24.44
N ASP A 153 2.64 0.06 24.88
CA ASP A 153 3.33 1.34 25.03
C ASP A 153 4.25 1.69 23.85
N ALA A 154 4.26 0.87 22.80
CA ALA A 154 5.05 1.12 21.60
C ALA A 154 4.33 2.09 20.65
N PHE A 155 5.11 2.74 19.79
CA PHE A 155 4.57 3.46 18.64
C PHE A 155 4.05 2.48 17.61
N LEU A 156 2.77 2.56 17.26
CA LEU A 156 2.15 1.66 16.29
C LEU A 156 2.06 2.32 14.92
N THR A 157 2.48 1.62 13.89
CA THR A 157 2.37 2.10 12.51
C THR A 157 1.68 1.04 11.65
N ALA A 158 0.85 1.46 10.71
CA ALA A 158 0.16 0.53 9.82
C ALA A 158 -0.01 1.09 8.41
N HIS A 159 0.08 0.21 7.42
CA HIS A 159 -0.32 0.51 6.05
C HIS A 159 -1.84 0.46 5.89
N PHE A 160 -2.42 1.17 4.92
CA PHE A 160 -3.87 1.12 4.66
C PHE A 160 -4.41 -0.26 4.26
N GLU A 161 -3.54 -1.15 3.79
CA GLU A 161 -3.91 -2.49 3.33
C GLU A 161 -3.95 -3.55 4.46
N VAL A 162 -3.64 -3.18 5.71
CA VAL A 162 -3.67 -4.14 6.84
C VAL A 162 -5.11 -4.57 7.18
N PRO A 163 -5.31 -5.73 7.83
CA PRO A 163 -6.62 -6.14 8.34
C PRO A 163 -7.20 -5.13 9.33
N GLY A 164 -8.53 -5.10 9.42
CA GLY A 164 -9.27 -4.08 10.17
C GLY A 164 -8.91 -4.01 11.65
N GLU A 165 -8.52 -5.13 12.26
CA GLU A 165 -8.05 -5.22 13.64
C GLU A 165 -6.76 -4.43 13.86
N MET A 166 -5.77 -4.60 12.96
CA MET A 166 -4.50 -3.87 13.03
C MET A 166 -4.69 -2.38 12.72
N PHE A 167 -5.58 -2.06 11.78
CA PHE A 167 -5.97 -0.69 11.48
C PHE A 167 -6.58 -0.01 12.70
N SER A 168 -7.54 -0.67 13.36
CA SER A 168 -8.25 -0.15 14.53
C SER A 168 -7.29 0.09 15.70
N LEU A 169 -6.44 -0.90 16.02
CA LEU A 169 -5.42 -0.78 17.06
C LEU A 169 -4.48 0.42 16.80
N THR A 170 -4.05 0.59 15.55
CA THR A 170 -3.17 1.70 15.17
C THR A 170 -3.88 3.04 15.21
N MET A 171 -5.17 3.10 14.86
CA MET A 171 -5.98 4.31 14.97
C MET A 171 -6.18 4.74 16.42
N GLU A 172 -6.33 3.80 17.35
CA GLU A 172 -6.36 4.09 18.79
C GLU A 172 -5.02 4.62 19.29
N ALA A 173 -3.90 4.06 18.83
CA ALA A 173 -2.57 4.61 19.12
C ALA A 173 -2.39 6.01 18.52
N LYS A 174 -2.87 6.26 17.30
CA LYS A 174 -2.84 7.58 16.65
C LYS A 174 -3.58 8.63 17.47
N LYS A 175 -4.75 8.31 18.03
CA LYS A 175 -5.50 9.22 18.93
C LYS A 175 -4.70 9.62 20.18
N ARG A 176 -3.78 8.76 20.63
CA ARG A 176 -2.86 9.02 21.75
C ARG A 176 -1.57 9.73 21.32
N GLY A 177 -1.41 10.09 20.04
CA GLY A 177 -0.16 10.60 19.47
C GLY A 177 0.94 9.53 19.30
N MET A 178 0.59 8.26 19.50
CA MET A 178 1.51 7.11 19.50
C MET A 178 1.36 6.24 18.25
N GLY A 179 0.75 6.75 17.17
CA GLY A 179 0.67 5.96 15.95
C GLY A 179 0.36 6.72 14.68
N VAL A 180 0.52 6.02 13.55
CA VAL A 180 0.27 6.52 12.21
C VAL A 180 -0.33 5.44 11.32
N VAL A 181 -1.33 5.81 10.53
CA VAL A 181 -1.83 4.99 9.43
C VAL A 181 -1.61 5.75 8.12
N GLY A 182 -1.02 5.08 7.13
CA GLY A 182 -0.70 5.74 5.86
C GLY A 182 0.04 4.86 4.85
N SER A 183 0.66 5.52 3.88
CA SER A 183 1.62 4.89 2.96
C SER A 183 2.94 4.56 3.66
N THR A 184 3.80 3.77 3.00
CA THR A 184 5.17 3.48 3.45
C THR A 184 5.97 4.74 3.76
N GLN A 185 5.77 5.82 2.99
CA GLN A 185 6.41 7.11 3.22
C GLN A 185 5.91 7.77 4.51
N ASN A 186 4.60 7.72 4.79
CA ASN A 186 4.03 8.29 6.01
C ASN A 186 4.56 7.59 7.26
N ILE A 187 4.71 6.26 7.19
CA ILE A 187 5.31 5.45 8.26
C ILE A 187 6.77 5.90 8.50
N LEU A 188 7.56 6.02 7.43
CA LEU A 188 8.95 6.44 7.52
C LEU A 188 9.10 7.85 8.13
N ASP A 189 8.28 8.81 7.70
CA ASP A 189 8.35 10.18 8.18
C ASP A 189 7.93 10.30 9.65
N PHE A 190 6.93 9.54 10.08
CA PHE A 190 6.53 9.46 11.48
C PHE A 190 7.66 8.93 12.38
N ILE A 191 8.35 7.87 11.96
CA ILE A 191 9.50 7.32 12.70
C ILE A 191 10.61 8.36 12.81
N LYS A 192 10.97 9.02 11.70
CA LYS A 192 11.97 10.09 11.69
C LYS A 192 11.60 11.22 12.65
N GLN A 193 10.34 11.66 12.63
CA GLN A 193 9.85 12.72 13.51
C GLN A 193 9.99 12.34 14.99
N ARG A 194 9.52 11.16 15.40
CA ARG A 194 9.60 10.70 16.80
C ARG A 194 11.05 10.52 17.27
N VAL A 195 11.92 10.01 16.40
CA VAL A 195 13.36 9.88 16.71
C VAL A 195 14.00 11.26 16.86
N GLN A 196 13.69 12.21 15.97
CA GLN A 196 14.21 13.57 16.07
C GLN A 196 13.76 14.26 17.36
N GLU A 197 12.48 14.15 17.71
CA GLU A 197 11.93 14.70 18.97
C GLU A 197 12.60 14.09 20.22
N ALA A 198 12.99 12.81 20.19
CA ALA A 198 13.75 12.20 21.27
C ALA A 198 15.19 12.71 21.34
N LEU A 199 15.84 12.91 20.19
CA LEU A 199 17.19 13.49 20.11
C LEU A 199 17.21 14.93 20.61
N ASP A 200 16.20 15.73 20.26
CA ASP A 200 16.06 17.13 20.65
C ASP A 200 15.80 17.29 22.15
N ARG A 201 15.06 16.36 22.76
CA ARG A 201 14.86 16.32 24.23
C ARG A 201 16.16 16.07 24.99
N ASN A 202 17.18 15.48 24.36
CA ASN A 202 18.48 15.19 24.95
C ASN A 202 18.41 14.39 26.27
N VAL A 203 17.48 13.43 26.33
CA VAL A 203 17.32 12.47 27.43
C VAL A 203 17.52 11.07 26.88
N SER A 204 18.16 10.19 27.67
CA SER A 204 18.27 8.78 27.28
C SER A 204 16.88 8.16 27.23
N ASP A 205 16.49 7.66 26.06
CA ASP A 205 15.14 7.19 25.77
C ASP A 205 15.19 5.87 24.99
N HIS A 206 14.14 5.07 25.10
CA HIS A 206 13.97 3.82 24.36
C HIS A 206 12.66 3.87 23.56
N LEU A 207 12.78 4.12 22.27
CA LEU A 207 11.64 4.19 21.37
C LEU A 207 11.41 2.82 20.74
N GLN A 208 10.20 2.27 20.89
CA GLN A 208 9.79 1.02 20.26
C GLN A 208 8.77 1.32 19.17
N PHE A 209 8.98 0.80 17.96
CA PHE A 209 8.07 0.97 16.82
C PHE A 209 7.60 -0.39 16.31
N VAL A 210 6.28 -0.60 16.26
CA VAL A 210 5.67 -1.79 15.65
C VAL A 210 5.21 -1.46 14.24
N LEU A 211 5.59 -2.30 13.27
CA LEU A 211 5.35 -2.04 11.86
C LEU A 211 4.32 -3.00 11.24
N GLY A 212 3.11 -2.52 11.00
CA GLY A 212 2.08 -3.19 10.21
C GLY A 212 2.26 -2.94 8.71
N THR A 213 3.38 -3.36 8.13
CA THR A 213 3.67 -3.22 6.69
C THR A 213 4.68 -4.28 6.21
N GLU A 214 4.97 -4.28 4.91
CA GLU A 214 5.97 -5.14 4.28
C GLU A 214 7.38 -5.01 4.92
N SER A 215 8.03 -6.16 5.12
CA SER A 215 9.43 -6.27 5.62
C SER A 215 10.48 -5.65 4.70
N GLY A 216 10.19 -5.40 3.42
CA GLY A 216 11.07 -4.66 2.51
C GLY A 216 11.43 -3.25 3.00
N MET A 217 10.60 -2.66 3.86
CA MET A 217 10.86 -1.34 4.45
C MET A 217 11.96 -1.34 5.53
N VAL A 218 12.38 -2.50 6.05
CA VAL A 218 13.36 -2.61 7.15
C VAL A 218 14.63 -1.81 6.84
N THR A 219 15.24 -2.07 5.68
CA THR A 219 16.54 -1.47 5.33
C THR A 219 16.43 0.05 5.22
N SER A 220 15.36 0.55 4.60
CA SER A 220 15.11 1.99 4.44
C SER A 220 14.91 2.69 5.78
N ILE A 221 14.14 2.08 6.69
CA ILE A 221 13.90 2.62 8.03
C ILE A 221 15.20 2.61 8.84
N VAL A 222 15.91 1.47 8.88
CA VAL A 222 17.17 1.35 9.62
C VAL A 222 18.22 2.34 9.11
N ALA A 223 18.34 2.50 7.78
CA ALA A 223 19.26 3.48 7.20
C ALA A 223 18.92 4.92 7.61
N ALA A 224 17.63 5.30 7.55
CA ALA A 224 17.16 6.61 7.95
C ALA A 224 17.40 6.88 9.45
N VAL A 225 17.04 5.92 10.32
CA VAL A 225 17.24 6.03 11.77
C VAL A 225 18.73 6.12 12.12
N ARG A 226 19.58 5.29 11.51
CA ARG A 226 21.04 5.36 11.72
C ARG A 226 21.62 6.71 11.31
N SER A 227 21.14 7.27 10.19
CA SER A 227 21.56 8.60 9.75
C SER A 227 21.21 9.68 10.79
N LEU A 228 20.03 9.61 11.39
CA LEU A 228 19.61 10.56 12.44
C LEU A 228 20.44 10.38 13.71
N LEU A 229 20.61 9.15 14.19
CA LEU A 229 21.38 8.86 15.39
C LEU A 229 22.86 9.29 15.25
N ASN A 230 23.48 9.06 14.09
CA ASN A 230 24.87 9.45 13.83
C ASN A 230 25.07 10.97 13.70
N SER A 231 24.02 11.71 13.33
CA SER A 231 24.08 13.16 13.20
C SER A 231 24.05 13.88 14.56
N SER A 232 23.67 13.19 15.62
CA SER A 232 23.61 13.73 16.98
C SER A 232 24.96 13.59 17.69
N GLN A 233 25.52 14.72 18.15
CA GLN A 233 26.73 14.77 18.98
C GLN A 233 26.44 14.83 20.49
N ASN A 234 25.20 14.52 20.89
CA ASN A 234 24.76 14.66 22.27
C ASN A 234 25.13 13.45 23.15
N GLY A 235 25.29 13.70 24.46
CA GLY A 235 25.67 12.68 25.45
C GLY A 235 24.54 11.72 25.86
N ALA A 236 23.29 12.02 25.51
CA ALA A 236 22.13 11.18 25.79
C ALA A 236 22.04 9.97 24.84
N LYS A 237 21.74 8.79 25.38
CA LYS A 237 21.65 7.55 24.60
C LYS A 237 20.21 7.28 24.20
N VAL A 238 19.85 7.61 22.95
CA VAL A 238 18.58 7.21 22.35
C VAL A 238 18.73 5.83 21.72
N LYS A 239 17.92 4.87 22.18
CA LYS A 239 17.81 3.53 21.60
C LYS A 239 16.51 3.43 20.81
N VAL A 240 16.60 2.88 19.61
CA VAL A 240 15.43 2.63 18.76
C VAL A 240 15.30 1.13 18.52
N GLU A 241 14.16 0.57 18.88
CA GLU A 241 13.77 -0.81 18.61
C GLU A 241 12.67 -0.79 17.54
N ILE A 242 12.86 -1.60 16.50
CA ILE A 242 11.89 -1.76 15.42
C ILE A 242 11.41 -3.20 15.45
N VAL A 243 10.12 -3.36 15.73
CA VAL A 243 9.43 -4.63 15.86
C VAL A 243 8.70 -4.90 14.55
N PHE A 244 9.08 -5.99 13.90
CA PHE A 244 8.40 -6.51 12.73
C PHE A 244 7.56 -7.71 13.15
N PRO A 245 6.23 -7.54 13.31
CA PRO A 245 5.36 -8.66 13.52
C PRO A 245 5.42 -9.55 12.27
N VAL A 246 5.87 -10.78 12.46
CA VAL A 246 5.82 -11.84 11.45
C VAL A 246 5.17 -13.05 12.10
N SER A 247 4.55 -13.92 11.29
CA SER A 247 4.09 -15.22 11.77
C SER A 247 5.27 -15.99 12.39
N SER A 248 5.02 -16.85 13.37
CA SER A 248 6.07 -17.73 13.94
C SER A 248 6.72 -18.61 12.87
N ASP A 249 6.01 -18.93 11.79
CA ASP A 249 6.43 -19.84 10.72
C ASP A 249 7.47 -19.21 9.75
N SER A 250 8.08 -18.11 10.17
CA SER A 250 8.73 -17.10 9.32
C SER A 250 10.07 -16.63 9.86
N MET A 251 10.40 -17.06 11.06
CA MET A 251 11.60 -16.66 11.77
C MET A 251 12.68 -17.71 11.50
N THR A 252 13.87 -17.27 11.07
CA THR A 252 15.04 -18.14 11.07
C THR A 252 16.03 -17.73 12.12
N SER A 253 16.31 -18.70 12.99
CA SER A 253 17.43 -18.64 13.92
C SER A 253 18.72 -18.85 13.15
N THR A 254 19.68 -17.94 13.26
CA THR A 254 21.05 -18.24 12.84
C THR A 254 21.63 -19.25 13.83
N SER A 255 21.57 -20.54 13.51
CA SER A 255 22.04 -21.59 14.41
C SER A 255 23.57 -21.49 14.58
N SER A 256 23.99 -21.09 15.78
CA SER A 256 25.38 -21.17 16.23
C SER A 256 25.76 -22.59 16.65
N ASN A 257 25.36 -23.62 15.89
CA ASN A 257 25.63 -25.02 16.22
C ASN A 257 25.72 -25.91 14.97
N SER A 258 26.74 -25.68 14.15
CA SER A 258 27.41 -26.75 13.40
C SER A 258 28.90 -26.47 13.41
N SER A 259 29.63 -27.36 14.06
CA SER A 259 31.08 -27.39 14.11
C SER A 259 31.72 -27.47 12.73
N SER A 260 32.88 -26.80 12.61
CA SER A 260 33.85 -26.71 11.50
C SER A 260 33.61 -25.63 10.42
N ASP A 261 34.45 -24.60 10.54
CA ASP A 261 34.80 -23.49 9.65
C ASP A 261 33.88 -22.26 9.51
N PRO A 262 34.46 -21.03 9.49
CA PRO A 262 33.78 -19.82 9.93
C PRO A 262 33.56 -18.85 8.76
N GLU A 263 32.43 -18.95 8.07
CA GLU A 263 31.87 -17.82 7.33
C GLU A 263 30.47 -17.51 7.85
N SER A 264 30.45 -16.86 9.01
CA SER A 264 29.35 -16.03 9.45
C SER A 264 28.92 -15.12 8.28
N ILE A 265 27.65 -15.21 7.88
CA ILE A 265 27.12 -14.44 6.74
C ILE A 265 27.09 -12.96 7.12
N LYS A 266 28.09 -12.23 6.64
CA LYS A 266 28.21 -10.78 6.77
C LYS A 266 27.21 -10.09 5.83
N ALA A 267 26.09 -9.62 6.37
CA ALA A 267 25.37 -8.50 5.77
C ALA A 267 26.08 -7.18 6.17
N GLY A 268 27.29 -6.97 5.64
CA GLY A 268 28.20 -5.90 6.10
C GLY A 268 28.78 -6.17 7.50
N GLU A 269 28.90 -5.14 8.34
CA GLU A 269 29.56 -5.18 9.67
C GLU A 269 28.64 -5.62 10.84
N VAL A 270 27.40 -6.01 10.60
CA VAL A 270 26.43 -6.30 11.68
C VAL A 270 26.10 -7.79 11.72
N ILE A 271 26.37 -8.44 12.86
CA ILE A 271 25.91 -9.80 13.18
C ILE A 271 24.51 -9.68 13.80
N LEU A 272 23.46 -10.02 13.04
CA LEU A 272 22.09 -10.09 13.55
C LEU A 272 21.78 -11.56 13.94
N PRO A 273 21.48 -11.86 15.22
CA PRO A 273 21.25 -13.24 15.68
C PRO A 273 19.92 -13.84 15.16
N VAL A 274 18.95 -13.01 14.80
CA VAL A 274 17.65 -13.40 14.23
C VAL A 274 17.31 -12.41 13.12
N ILE A 275 16.90 -12.93 11.96
CA ILE A 275 16.46 -12.13 10.81
C ILE A 275 15.05 -12.60 10.42
N PRO A 276 14.09 -11.68 10.22
CA PRO A 276 12.83 -12.02 9.56
C PRO A 276 13.12 -12.50 8.14
N GLY A 277 12.94 -13.79 7.89
CA GLY A 277 13.40 -14.43 6.65
C GLY A 277 13.72 -15.89 6.90
N VAL A 278 13.73 -16.70 5.83
CA VAL A 278 14.34 -18.03 5.83
C VAL A 278 15.87 -17.92 5.69
N ALA A 279 16.64 -18.91 6.17
CA ALA A 279 18.10 -18.92 6.02
C ALA A 279 18.53 -18.90 4.56
N SER A 280 19.67 -18.25 4.32
CA SER A 280 20.31 -18.05 3.01
C SER A 280 20.10 -19.19 2.00
N GLY A 281 19.40 -18.86 0.91
CA GLY A 281 19.33 -19.69 -0.29
C GLY A 281 17.97 -20.34 -0.53
N GLU A 282 17.17 -20.55 0.51
CA GLU A 282 15.75 -20.82 0.35
C GLU A 282 15.05 -19.46 0.38
N GLY A 283 14.19 -19.16 -0.60
CA GLY A 283 13.30 -17.99 -0.48
C GLY A 283 12.28 -18.27 0.62
N CYS A 284 11.70 -17.21 1.23
CA CYS A 284 10.51 -17.40 2.07
C CYS A 284 9.56 -18.29 1.28
N SER A 285 9.20 -19.44 1.85
CA SER A 285 8.38 -20.40 1.14
C SER A 285 7.15 -19.67 0.59
N ILE A 286 6.60 -20.17 -0.51
CA ILE A 286 5.32 -19.72 -1.07
C ILE A 286 4.16 -19.71 -0.04
N HIS A 287 4.39 -20.29 1.15
CA HIS A 287 3.49 -20.32 2.29
C HIS A 287 3.64 -19.13 3.27
N GLY A 288 4.31 -18.04 2.87
CA GLY A 288 3.98 -16.71 3.41
C GLY A 288 4.33 -16.47 4.86
N GLY A 289 5.49 -16.94 5.32
CA GLY A 289 5.92 -16.63 6.67
C GLY A 289 6.21 -15.12 6.86
N CYS A 290 7.24 -14.60 6.18
CA CYS A 290 7.59 -13.19 6.34
C CYS A 290 6.60 -12.36 5.55
N ALA A 291 6.08 -11.26 6.12
CA ALA A 291 5.30 -10.25 5.39
C ALA A 291 6.13 -9.66 4.25
N SER A 292 6.22 -10.39 3.16
CA SER A 292 7.15 -10.19 2.07
C SER A 292 6.51 -10.73 0.79
N CYS A 293 6.37 -9.86 -0.20
CA CYS A 293 5.75 -10.22 -1.46
C CYS A 293 6.63 -11.24 -2.22
N PRO A 294 6.11 -12.45 -2.57
CA PRO A 294 6.88 -13.44 -3.33
C PRO A 294 7.25 -12.90 -4.72
N TYR A 295 6.36 -12.11 -5.34
CA TYR A 295 6.58 -11.54 -6.67
C TYR A 295 7.71 -10.52 -6.71
N MET A 296 7.85 -9.66 -5.69
CA MET A 296 8.93 -8.68 -5.66
C MET A 296 10.32 -9.34 -5.52
N LYS A 297 10.38 -10.51 -4.87
CA LYS A 297 11.60 -11.32 -4.70
C LYS A 297 12.04 -12.07 -5.96
N MET A 298 11.22 -12.12 -6.99
CA MET A 298 11.60 -12.79 -8.26
C MET A 298 12.68 -12.01 -9.01
N ASN A 299 12.89 -10.72 -8.69
CA ASN A 299 14.01 -9.95 -9.23
C ASN A 299 15.30 -10.34 -8.52
N SER A 300 16.32 -10.75 -9.28
CA SER A 300 17.62 -11.12 -8.74
C SER A 300 18.76 -10.35 -9.41
N LEU A 301 19.88 -10.19 -8.70
CA LEU A 301 21.09 -9.55 -9.22
C LEU A 301 21.66 -10.31 -10.43
N SER A 302 21.58 -11.64 -10.43
CA SER A 302 22.03 -12.47 -11.55
C SER A 302 21.18 -12.25 -12.80
N SER A 303 19.85 -12.14 -12.65
CA SER A 303 18.97 -11.78 -13.75
C SER A 303 19.21 -10.35 -14.25
N LEU A 304 19.51 -9.40 -13.37
CA LEU A 304 19.90 -8.04 -13.77
C LEU A 304 21.16 -8.07 -14.64
N PHE A 305 22.23 -8.75 -14.19
CA PHE A 305 23.45 -8.88 -14.98
C PHE A 305 23.22 -9.59 -16.31
N LYS A 306 22.37 -10.62 -16.34
CA LYS A 306 21.97 -11.29 -17.59
C LYS A 306 21.32 -10.30 -18.56
N VAL A 307 20.35 -9.51 -18.10
CA VAL A 307 19.69 -8.50 -18.94
C VAL A 307 20.71 -7.46 -19.42
N CYS A 308 21.52 -6.89 -18.52
CA CYS A 308 22.51 -5.86 -18.88
C CYS A 308 23.57 -6.35 -19.88
N ASN A 309 24.05 -7.58 -19.75
CA ASN A 309 25.09 -8.13 -20.61
C ASN A 309 24.61 -8.48 -22.02
N HIS A 310 23.30 -8.64 -22.22
CA HIS A 310 22.70 -9.00 -23.50
C HIS A 310 21.89 -7.85 -24.11
N LEU A 311 22.08 -6.62 -23.62
CA LEU A 311 21.55 -5.41 -24.24
C LEU A 311 22.62 -4.77 -25.14
N PRO A 312 22.28 -4.36 -26.38
CA PRO A 312 20.98 -4.52 -27.05
C PRO A 312 20.70 -5.98 -27.45
N ASP A 313 19.43 -6.38 -27.47
CA ASP A 313 19.03 -7.77 -27.74
C ASP A 313 19.11 -8.12 -29.24
N GLU A 314 20.33 -8.31 -29.75
CA GLU A 314 20.56 -8.64 -31.16
C GLU A 314 20.21 -10.10 -31.50
N SER A 315 20.21 -10.98 -30.49
CA SER A 315 20.07 -12.43 -30.64
C SER A 315 18.76 -13.00 -30.05
N ASN A 316 17.81 -12.14 -29.69
CA ASN A 316 16.51 -12.51 -29.10
C ASN A 316 16.62 -13.36 -27.83
N ILE A 317 17.67 -13.15 -27.04
CA ILE A 317 17.94 -13.85 -25.79
C ILE A 317 17.04 -13.31 -24.67
N LEU A 318 16.60 -12.04 -24.78
CA LEU A 318 15.79 -11.38 -23.78
C LEU A 318 14.29 -11.59 -23.97
N ALA A 319 13.86 -12.37 -24.98
CA ALA A 319 12.44 -12.65 -25.24
C ALA A 319 11.67 -13.16 -24.01
N SER A 320 12.29 -14.00 -23.17
CA SER A 320 11.66 -14.50 -21.93
C SER A 320 11.59 -13.47 -20.81
N TYR A 321 12.31 -12.36 -20.92
CA TYR A 321 12.35 -11.26 -19.95
C TYR A 321 11.44 -10.08 -20.37
N GLU A 322 10.92 -10.12 -21.61
CA GLU A 322 9.95 -9.16 -22.11
C GLU A 322 8.65 -9.26 -21.31
N ALA A 323 8.03 -8.10 -21.07
CA ALA A 323 6.70 -8.07 -20.48
C ALA A 323 5.69 -8.61 -21.50
N GLU A 324 4.69 -9.35 -21.01
CA GLU A 324 3.60 -9.83 -21.85
C GLU A 324 2.93 -8.65 -22.57
N ARG A 325 2.80 -8.75 -23.90
CA ARG A 325 2.15 -7.70 -24.70
C ARG A 325 0.65 -7.74 -24.45
N PHE A 326 0.05 -6.57 -24.29
CA PHE A 326 -1.39 -6.44 -24.06
C PHE A 326 -2.20 -7.03 -25.23
N LYS A 327 -3.41 -7.53 -24.94
CA LYS A 327 -4.41 -7.73 -25.99
C LYS A 327 -4.58 -6.40 -26.72
N CYS A 328 -4.63 -6.44 -28.05
CA CYS A 328 -4.51 -5.19 -28.82
C CYS A 328 -5.69 -4.23 -28.62
N GLN A 329 -6.87 -4.72 -28.19
CA GLN A 329 -8.09 -3.92 -28.16
C GLN A 329 -8.98 -4.16 -26.93
N THR A 330 -9.72 -3.13 -26.53
CA THR A 330 -10.80 -3.15 -25.54
C THR A 330 -12.09 -3.74 -26.12
N PRO A 331 -13.12 -4.04 -25.29
CA PRO A 331 -14.43 -4.47 -25.80
C PRO A 331 -15.07 -3.50 -26.80
N ASN A 332 -14.79 -2.19 -26.69
CA ASN A 332 -15.25 -1.18 -27.64
C ASN A 332 -14.29 -0.96 -28.84
N GLY A 333 -13.27 -1.80 -29.02
CA GLY A 333 -12.35 -1.78 -30.16
C GLY A 333 -11.25 -0.72 -30.11
N LYS A 334 -11.03 -0.06 -28.95
CA LYS A 334 -9.95 0.92 -28.75
C LYS A 334 -8.67 0.24 -28.27
N GLU A 335 -7.52 0.88 -28.44
CA GLU A 335 -6.26 0.33 -27.90
C GLU A 335 -6.24 0.37 -26.36
N ILE A 336 -5.79 -0.73 -25.75
CA ILE A 336 -5.67 -0.82 -24.28
C ILE A 336 -4.70 0.24 -23.74
N ALA A 337 -3.62 0.52 -24.47
CA ALA A 337 -2.62 1.51 -24.07
C ALA A 337 -3.25 2.91 -23.94
N ASP A 338 -4.07 3.30 -24.91
CA ASP A 338 -4.72 4.62 -24.93
C ASP A 338 -5.73 4.75 -23.79
N VAL A 339 -6.67 3.80 -23.68
CA VAL A 339 -7.77 3.87 -22.71
C VAL A 339 -7.27 3.61 -21.28
N GLY A 340 -6.41 2.61 -21.09
CA GLY A 340 -5.89 2.23 -19.77
C GLY A 340 -4.98 3.27 -19.15
N CYS A 341 -4.35 4.14 -19.96
CA CYS A 341 -3.55 5.25 -19.46
C CYS A 341 -4.42 6.43 -18.97
N GLU A 342 -5.67 6.60 -19.42
CA GLU A 342 -6.51 7.73 -19.02
C GLU A 342 -6.72 7.80 -17.49
N PRO A 343 -7.10 6.72 -16.78
CA PRO A 343 -7.19 6.73 -15.32
C PRO A 343 -5.90 7.15 -14.59
N ILE A 344 -4.74 6.79 -15.14
CA ILE A 344 -3.42 7.11 -14.58
C ILE A 344 -3.11 8.59 -14.81
N LEU A 345 -3.44 9.12 -15.99
CA LEU A 345 -3.31 10.54 -16.30
C LEU A 345 -4.25 11.39 -15.43
N HIS A 346 -5.46 10.90 -15.14
CA HIS A 346 -6.36 11.55 -14.20
C HIS A 346 -5.76 11.62 -12.79
N MET A 347 -5.15 10.53 -12.31
CA MET A 347 -4.42 10.51 -11.04
C MET A 347 -3.29 11.55 -11.03
N ARG A 348 -2.47 11.58 -12.08
CA ARG A 348 -1.33 12.51 -12.19
C ARG A 348 -1.79 13.96 -12.19
N GLN A 349 -2.86 14.27 -12.93
CA GLN A 349 -3.46 15.61 -12.94
C GLN A 349 -4.01 15.97 -11.55
N PHE A 350 -4.73 15.07 -10.89
CA PHE A 350 -5.22 15.26 -9.53
C PHE A 350 -4.07 15.50 -8.54
N GLN A 351 -2.98 14.75 -8.62
CA GLN A 351 -1.82 14.96 -7.74
C GLN A 351 -1.20 16.35 -7.90
N ALA A 352 -1.20 16.89 -9.12
CA ALA A 352 -0.67 18.21 -9.45
C ALA A 352 -1.63 19.36 -9.08
N SER A 353 -2.92 19.24 -9.39
CA SER A 353 -3.91 20.33 -9.23
C SER A 353 -4.71 20.25 -7.92
N LYS A 354 -4.67 19.11 -7.23
CA LYS A 354 -5.56 18.73 -6.11
C LYS A 354 -7.05 18.75 -6.47
N LYS A 355 -7.38 18.67 -7.76
CA LYS A 355 -8.76 18.65 -8.27
C LYS A 355 -8.92 17.55 -9.31
N LEU A 356 -10.09 16.91 -9.34
CA LEU A 356 -10.45 16.00 -10.41
C LEU A 356 -10.41 16.73 -11.76
N PRO A 357 -9.89 16.09 -12.83
CA PRO A 357 -9.88 16.67 -14.16
C PRO A 357 -11.27 16.97 -14.68
N GLU A 358 -11.45 18.11 -15.36
CA GLU A 358 -12.74 18.49 -15.95
C GLU A 358 -13.25 17.45 -16.95
N LYS A 359 -12.36 16.83 -17.74
CA LYS A 359 -12.71 15.74 -18.65
C LYS A 359 -13.36 14.56 -17.91
N LEU A 360 -12.81 14.19 -16.75
CA LEU A 360 -13.34 13.09 -15.94
C LEU A 360 -14.69 13.48 -15.32
N ILE A 361 -14.82 14.70 -14.80
CA ILE A 361 -16.07 15.20 -14.22
C ILE A 361 -17.18 15.20 -15.28
N ASN A 362 -16.89 15.71 -16.48
CA ASN A 362 -17.83 15.71 -17.59
C ASN A 362 -18.25 14.29 -17.98
N HIS A 363 -17.33 13.32 -17.95
CA HIS A 363 -17.65 11.92 -18.21
C HIS A 363 -18.60 11.33 -17.16
N ILE A 364 -18.35 11.60 -15.88
CA ILE A 364 -19.23 11.21 -14.75
C ILE A 364 -20.63 11.80 -14.90
N LEU A 365 -20.72 13.07 -15.29
CA LEU A 365 -22.02 13.74 -15.46
C LEU A 365 -22.74 13.32 -16.75
N GLN A 366 -22.02 12.99 -17.83
CA GLN A 366 -22.64 12.52 -19.07
C GLN A 366 -23.28 11.14 -18.92
N SER A 367 -22.73 10.26 -18.07
CA SER A 367 -23.39 9.00 -17.71
C SER A 367 -24.73 9.17 -16.98
N GLN A 368 -25.12 10.39 -16.56
CA GLN A 368 -26.48 10.68 -16.07
C GLN A 368 -27.51 10.79 -17.20
N GLY A 369 -27.09 11.26 -18.38
CA GLY A 369 -27.99 11.66 -19.47
C GLY A 369 -28.41 10.53 -20.41
N SER A 370 -27.65 9.44 -20.45
CA SER A 370 -27.85 8.35 -21.43
C SER A 370 -28.82 7.25 -20.96
N GLY A 371 -29.48 7.44 -19.80
CA GLY A 371 -30.42 6.51 -19.18
C GLY A 371 -31.89 6.97 -19.20
N ARG A 372 -32.29 7.84 -20.15
CA ARG A 372 -33.69 8.24 -20.35
C ARG A 372 -34.26 7.69 -21.65
#